data_AF-A0A0G1LNM8-F1
#
_entry.id   AF-A0A0G1LNM8-F1
#
_cell.length_a   1.000
_cell.length_b   1.000
_cell.length_c   1.000
_cell.angle_alpha   90.00
_cell.angle_beta   90.00
_cell.angle_gamma   90.00
#
_symmetry.space_group_name_H-M   'P 1'
#
loop_
_entity.id
_entity.type
_entity.pdbx_description
1 polymer ?
#
loop_
_entity_poly.entity_id
_entity_poly.type
_entity_poly.pdbx_seq_one_letter_code
_entity_poly.pdbx_strand_id
1 'polypeptide(L)'
;MAKKHTEYGPGQRVVFEWTNPHTKEKYKGEGTIGRANKVFGVLIEYVLIDIAFPDTFVETDFFLANRNPDYLAPPSAILDLLASPQSPIVEA
;
A
#
# COMPACT_ATOMS: atom_id res chain seq x y z
N MET A 1 -18.90 -5.32 -16.44
CA MET A 1 -18.21 -6.22 -15.49
C MET A 1 -17.71 -5.37 -14.35
N ALA A 2 -18.27 -5.51 -13.14
CA ALA A 2 -17.79 -4.75 -11.98
C ALA A 2 -16.42 -5.32 -11.58
N LYS A 3 -15.35 -4.51 -11.66
CA LYS A 3 -14.09 -4.85 -11.00
C LYS A 3 -14.44 -5.08 -9.53
N LYS A 4 -14.25 -6.31 -9.03
CA LYS A 4 -14.29 -6.59 -7.60
C LYS A 4 -13.32 -5.61 -6.95
N HIS A 5 -13.82 -4.60 -6.26
CA HIS A 5 -13.01 -3.88 -5.28
C HIS A 5 -12.78 -4.89 -4.16
N THR A 6 -11.66 -5.60 -4.24
CA THR A 6 -11.16 -6.35 -3.09
C THR A 6 -10.85 -5.30 -2.04
N GLU A 7 -11.70 -5.23 -1.01
CA GLU A 7 -11.42 -4.39 0.14
C GLU A 7 -10.31 -5.06 0.94
N TYR A 8 -9.25 -4.33 1.22
CA TYR A 8 -8.09 -4.79 1.96
C TYR A 8 -8.23 -4.38 3.43
N GLY A 9 -7.75 -5.22 4.34
CA GLY A 9 -7.85 -5.04 5.79
C GLY A 9 -6.51 -4.72 6.44
N PRO A 10 -6.52 -4.19 7.68
CA PRO A 10 -5.31 -3.98 8.46
C PRO A 10 -4.47 -5.26 8.63
N GLY A 11 -3.14 -5.10 8.65
CA GLY A 11 -2.17 -6.19 8.75
C GLY A 11 -1.84 -6.88 7.43
N GLN A 12 -2.53 -6.55 6.33
CA GLN A 12 -2.21 -7.10 5.02
C GLN A 12 -1.06 -6.34 4.37
N ARG A 13 -0.09 -7.07 3.82
CA ARG A 13 0.95 -6.51 2.96
C ARG A 13 0.41 -6.33 1.55
N VAL A 14 0.68 -5.18 0.96
CA VAL A 14 0.17 -4.80 -0.35
C VAL A 14 1.26 -4.19 -1.21
N VAL A 15 1.09 -4.30 -2.52
CA VAL A 15 1.81 -3.51 -3.51
C VAL A 15 0.98 -2.26 -3.80
N PHE A 16 1.61 -1.09 -3.73
CA PHE A 16 0.97 0.17 -4.07
C PHE A 16 1.76 0.92 -5.15
N GLU A 17 1.08 1.82 -5.86
CA GLU A 17 1.70 2.77 -6.77
C GLU A 17 1.71 4.17 -6.13
N TRP A 18 2.90 4.76 -6.02
CA TRP A 18 3.08 6.16 -5.65
C TRP A 18 3.44 6.98 -6.88
N THR A 19 2.80 8.14 -7.02
CA THR A 19 3.18 9.12 -8.05
C THR A 19 4.00 10.22 -7.40
N ASN A 20 5.25 10.39 -7.82
CA ASN A 20 6.10 11.44 -7.31
C ASN A 20 5.50 12.82 -7.68
N PRO A 21 5.20 13.70 -6.71
CA PRO A 21 4.55 14.97 -6.99
C PRO A 21 5.41 15.93 -7.81
N HIS A 22 6.75 15.77 -7.77
CA HIS A 22 7.71 16.61 -8.48
C HIS A 22 7.97 16.12 -9.90
N THR A 23 8.29 14.83 -10.09
CA THR A 23 8.65 14.28 -11.41
C THR A 23 7.46 13.75 -12.20
N LYS A 24 6.30 13.53 -11.53
CA LYS A 24 5.10 12.86 -12.08
C LYS A 24 5.31 11.40 -12.47
N GLU A 25 6.47 10.83 -12.15
CA GLU A 25 6.76 9.42 -12.37
C GLU A 25 6.06 8.54 -11.34
N LYS A 26 5.81 7.29 -11.72
CA LYS A 26 5.12 6.31 -10.91
C LYS A 26 6.10 5.25 -10.44
N TYR A 27 6.03 4.95 -9.16
CA TYR A 27 6.90 4.01 -8.47
C TYR A 27 6.07 2.99 -7.74
N LYS A 28 6.45 1.71 -7.84
CA LYS A 28 5.83 0.65 -7.07
C LYS A 28 6.53 0.53 -5.73
N GLY A 29 5.75 0.59 -4.67
CA GLY A 29 6.19 0.33 -3.31
C GLY A 29 5.45 -0.84 -2.71
N GLU A 30 5.98 -1.36 -1.63
CA GLU A 30 5.33 -2.33 -0.76
C GLU A 30 5.04 -1.66 0.58
N GLY A 31 3.92 -2.01 1.19
CA GLY A 31 3.58 -1.54 2.53
C GLY A 31 2.59 -2.44 3.22
N THR A 32 2.41 -2.24 4.51
CA THR A 32 1.40 -2.92 5.32
C THR A 32 0.24 -1.96 5.57
N ILE A 33 -1.00 -2.43 5.43
CA ILE A 33 -2.16 -1.62 5.80
C ILE A 33 -2.19 -1.51 7.33
N GLY A 34 -1.90 -0.32 7.86
CA GLY A 34 -2.10 -0.03 9.28
C GLY A 34 -3.57 0.23 9.61
N ARG A 35 -4.28 0.92 8.70
CA ARG A 35 -5.70 1.26 8.87
C ARG A 35 -6.41 1.46 7.53
N ALA A 36 -7.71 1.15 7.49
CA ALA A 36 -8.61 1.56 6.42
C ALA A 36 -9.51 2.70 6.93
N ASN A 37 -9.49 3.86 6.26
CA ASN A 37 -10.35 5.00 6.61
C ASN A 37 -11.62 4.96 5.77
N LYS A 38 -12.78 4.91 6.45
CA LYS A 38 -14.10 4.86 5.82
C LYS A 38 -14.97 6.02 6.25
N VAL A 39 -15.74 6.57 5.31
CA VAL A 39 -16.74 7.62 5.54
C VAL A 39 -18.08 7.13 5.02
N PHE A 40 -19.11 7.09 5.87
CA PHE A 40 -20.43 6.51 5.55
C PHE A 40 -20.37 5.08 4.96
N GLY A 41 -19.42 4.26 5.41
CA GLY A 41 -19.21 2.89 4.91
C GLY A 41 -18.43 2.80 3.60
N VAL A 42 -18.07 3.92 2.98
CA VAL A 42 -17.25 3.97 1.77
C VAL A 42 -15.78 4.13 2.15
N LEU A 43 -14.92 3.26 1.64
CA LEU A 43 -13.48 3.37 1.79
C LEU A 43 -12.94 4.59 1.03
N ILE A 44 -12.24 5.48 1.74
CA ILE A 44 -11.67 6.71 1.20
C ILE A 44 -10.17 6.57 0.96
N GLU A 45 -9.44 5.91 1.87
CA GLU A 45 -8.00 5.74 1.81
C GLU A 45 -7.53 4.61 2.74
N TYR A 46 -6.36 4.09 2.45
CA TYR A 46 -5.58 3.23 3.34
C TYR A 46 -4.43 4.02 3.95
N VAL A 47 -4.18 3.80 5.22
CA VAL A 47 -2.95 4.22 5.87
C VAL A 47 -1.96 3.07 5.75
N LEU A 48 -0.91 3.27 4.96
CA LEU A 48 0.18 2.32 4.81
C LEU A 48 1.32 2.65 5.78
N ILE A 49 1.89 1.60 6.35
CA ILE A 49 3.07 1.60 7.23
C ILE A 49 4.10 0.58 6.69
N ASP A 50 5.29 0.52 7.30
CA ASP A 50 6.38 -0.40 6.89
C ASP A 50 6.69 -0.33 5.39
N ILE A 51 6.76 0.90 4.89
CA ILE A 51 6.86 1.18 3.45
C ILE A 51 8.28 0.96 2.95
N ALA A 52 8.40 0.24 1.84
CA ALA A 52 9.66 -0.01 1.15
C ALA A 52 9.49 0.13 -0.37
N PHE A 53 10.56 0.49 -1.06
CA PHE A 53 10.61 0.55 -2.52
C PHE A 53 11.71 -0.40 -3.04
N PRO A 54 11.46 -1.72 -3.08
CA PRO A 54 12.52 -2.72 -3.25
C PRO A 54 13.30 -2.59 -4.58
N ASP A 55 12.64 -2.13 -5.64
CA ASP A 55 13.23 -2.06 -6.98
C ASP A 55 13.76 -0.67 -7.36
N THR A 56 13.68 0.32 -6.46
CA THR A 56 13.96 1.72 -6.81
C THR A 56 14.56 2.51 -5.66
N PHE A 57 15.46 3.45 -5.95
CA PHE A 57 16.11 4.29 -4.92
C PHE A 57 15.29 5.54 -4.50
N VAL A 58 13.96 5.44 -4.51
CA VAL A 58 13.06 6.60 -4.30
C VAL A 58 12.55 6.76 -2.87
N GLU A 59 12.99 5.91 -1.92
CA GLU A 59 12.57 5.98 -0.52
C GLU A 59 12.79 7.37 0.07
N THR A 60 13.95 7.99 -0.21
CA THR A 60 14.26 9.33 0.30
C THR A 60 13.28 10.36 -0.23
N ASP A 61 13.02 10.39 -1.54
CA ASP A 61 12.05 11.29 -2.16
C ASP A 61 10.63 11.05 -1.62
N PHE A 62 10.26 9.78 -1.43
CA PHE A 62 8.98 9.40 -0.87
C PHE A 62 8.78 9.94 0.54
N PHE A 63 9.73 9.71 1.45
CA PHE A 63 9.59 10.15 2.84
C PHE A 63 9.69 11.68 2.97
N LEU A 64 10.47 12.35 2.11
CA LEU A 64 10.49 13.81 2.03
C LEU A 64 9.14 14.37 1.59
N ALA A 65 8.48 13.72 0.63
CA ALA A 65 7.17 14.14 0.13
C ALA A 65 6.04 13.92 1.15
N ASN A 66 6.10 12.85 1.95
CA ASN A 66 5.00 12.43 2.82
C ASN A 66 5.09 12.96 4.26
N ARG A 67 6.24 13.54 4.69
CA ARG A 67 6.49 14.18 6.02
C ARG A 67 6.19 13.34 7.28
N ASN A 68 5.54 12.19 7.15
CA ASN A 68 5.15 11.24 8.17
C ASN A 68 5.49 9.81 7.69
N PRO A 69 5.70 8.86 8.61
CA PRO A 69 5.87 7.45 8.26
C PRO A 69 4.57 6.82 7.71
N ASP A 70 3.43 7.46 7.97
CA ASP A 70 2.11 7.03 7.51
C ASP A 70 1.82 7.61 6.12
N TYR A 71 1.59 6.73 5.14
CA TYR A 71 1.20 7.14 3.79
C TYR A 71 -0.29 6.93 3.57
N LEU A 72 -0.98 8.00 3.20
CA LEU A 72 -2.39 7.98 2.84
C LEU A 72 -2.55 7.59 1.36
N ALA A 73 -2.70 6.29 1.12
CA ALA A 73 -2.88 5.74 -0.21
C ALA A 73 -4.38 5.74 -0.58
N PRO A 74 -4.80 6.38 -1.69
CA PRO A 74 -6.17 6.19 -2.17
C PRO A 74 -6.39 4.71 -2.55
N PRO A 75 -7.63 4.19 -2.52
CA PRO A 75 -7.90 2.78 -2.79
C PRO A 75 -7.40 2.34 -4.17
N SER A 76 -7.41 3.25 -5.15
CA SER A 76 -6.90 3.01 -6.50
C SER A 76 -5.38 2.92 -6.59
N ALA A 77 -4.64 3.36 -5.57
CA ALA A 77 -3.19 3.19 -5.51
C ALA A 77 -2.79 1.77 -5.09
N ILE A 78 -3.67 1.02 -4.43
CA ILE A 78 -3.37 -0.38 -4.08
C ILE A 78 -3.57 -1.26 -5.30
N LEU A 79 -2.50 -1.91 -5.72
CA LEU A 79 -2.47 -2.72 -6.94
C LEU A 79 -2.77 -4.19 -6.64
N ASP A 80 -2.15 -4.75 -5.60
CA ASP A 80 -2.24 -6.18 -5.29
C ASP A 80 -1.95 -6.47 -3.82
N LEU A 81 -2.31 -7.67 -3.36
CA LEU A 81 -1.86 -8.24 -2.10
C LEU A 81 -0.52 -8.93 -2.32
N LEU A 82 0.45 -8.62 -1.46
CA LEU A 82 1.59 -9.51 -1.32
C LEU A 82 1.10 -10.74 -0.58
N ALA A 83 1.36 -11.92 -1.14
CA ALA A 83 1.08 -13.17 -0.46
C ALA A 83 1.69 -13.07 0.95
N SER A 84 0.82 -13.05 1.96
CA SER A 84 1.27 -13.22 3.34
C SER A 84 2.07 -14.51 3.35
N PRO A 85 3.28 -14.58 3.95
CA PRO A 85 4.03 -15.82 4.01
C PRO A 85 3.10 -16.87 4.61
N GLN A 86 2.58 -17.75 3.75
CA GLN A 86 1.91 -18.94 4.19
C GLN A 86 3.03 -19.73 4.85
N SER A 87 3.05 -19.74 6.18
CA SER A 87 3.83 -20.73 6.90
C SER A 87 3.52 -22.06 6.22
N PRO A 88 4.51 -22.77 5.65
CA PRO A 88 4.24 -24.10 5.14
C PRO A 88 3.67 -24.86 6.33
N ILE A 89 2.44 -25.37 6.18
CA ILE A 89 1.88 -26.30 7.13
C ILE A 89 2.81 -27.52 7.04
N VAL A 90 3.77 -27.62 7.96
CA VAL A 90 4.55 -28.83 8.16
C VAL A 90 3.64 -29.76 8.93
N GLU A 91 2.85 -30.57 8.21
CA GLU A 91 2.35 -31.82 8.78
C GLU A 91 3.52 -32.81 8.80
N ALA A 92 3.87 -33.24 10.01
CA ALA A 92 4.92 -34.21 10.32
C ALA A 92 4.44 -35.64 10.12
#